data_AF-A0A3P7VVT8-F1
#
_entry.id   AF-A0A3P7VVT8-F1
#
_cell.length_a   1.000
_cell.length_b   1.000
_cell.length_c   1.000
_cell.angle_alpha   90.00
_cell.angle_beta   90.00
_cell.angle_gamma   90.00
#
_symmetry.space_group_name_H-M   'P 1'
#
loop_
_entity.id
_entity.type
_entity.pdbx_description
1 polymer ?
#
loop_
_entity_poly.entity_id
_entity_poly.type
_entity_poly.pdbx_seq_one_letter_code
_entity_poly.pdbx_strand_id
1 'polypeptide(L)'
;MNQSLYYLKSRNTTRNSKRRRSAQKSLRYDKKYDTWTLRCKCATIALNLPATRFTAFFILYQNDTFAKTLLYLEVPAYYTWNESKKSFERSKKGEPVDGQPGTFKKTTIGRLYAVS
;
A
#
# COMPACT_ATOMS: atom_id res chain seq x y z
N MET A 1 -19.70 18.68 64.23
CA MET A 1 -18.99 18.08 63.07
C MET A 1 -20.01 17.28 62.26
N ASN A 2 -20.48 17.83 61.13
CA ASN A 2 -21.68 17.34 60.45
C ASN A 2 -21.44 16.03 59.67
N GLN A 3 -21.95 14.92 60.20
CA GLN A 3 -21.96 13.59 59.57
C GLN A 3 -22.78 13.54 58.25
N SER A 4 -23.64 14.53 57.96
CA SER A 4 -24.50 14.50 56.77
C SER A 4 -23.76 14.74 55.44
N LEU A 5 -22.64 15.48 55.47
CA LEU A 5 -21.84 15.75 54.27
C LEU A 5 -21.02 14.53 53.79
N TYR A 6 -20.69 13.60 54.69
CA TYR A 6 -19.99 12.35 54.36
C TYR A 6 -20.87 11.40 53.54
N TYR A 7 -22.16 11.28 53.89
CA TYR A 7 -23.10 10.38 53.21
C TYR A 7 -23.54 10.89 51.82
N LEU A 8 -23.55 12.20 51.59
CA LEU A 8 -23.85 12.79 50.27
C LEU A 8 -22.67 12.69 49.29
N LYS A 9 -21.42 12.71 49.79
CA LYS A 9 -20.22 12.58 48.97
C LYS A 9 -20.00 11.15 48.46
N SER A 10 -20.34 10.14 49.27
CA SER A 10 -20.21 8.71 48.91
C SER A 10 -21.15 8.26 47.77
N ARG A 11 -22.35 8.84 47.66
CA ARG A 11 -23.29 8.54 46.55
C ARG A 11 -22.94 9.20 45.22
N ASN A 12 -22.26 10.35 45.25
CA ASN A 12 -21.90 11.08 44.02
C ASN A 12 -20.63 10.52 43.34
N THR A 13 -19.73 9.87 44.07
CA THR A 13 -18.53 9.22 43.50
C THR A 13 -18.87 7.94 42.74
N THR A 14 -19.85 7.17 43.23
CA THR A 14 -20.31 5.90 42.65
C THR A 14 -21.19 6.07 41.40
N ARG A 15 -22.00 7.14 41.33
CA ARG A 15 -22.77 7.49 40.12
C ARG A 15 -21.85 7.89 38.96
N ASN A 16 -20.78 8.63 39.23
CA ASN A 16 -19.81 9.06 38.21
C ASN A 16 -18.92 7.92 37.68
N SER A 17 -18.60 6.90 38.50
CA SER A 17 -17.79 5.76 38.05
C SER A 17 -18.54 4.82 37.09
N LYS A 18 -19.83 4.59 37.32
CA LYS A 18 -20.69 3.80 36.42
C LYS A 18 -20.93 4.51 35.08
N ARG A 19 -21.13 5.84 35.11
CA ARG A 19 -21.32 6.68 33.91
C ARG A 19 -20.05 6.78 33.05
N ARG A 20 -18.86 6.80 33.68
CA ARG A 20 -17.57 6.72 32.98
C ARG A 20 -17.34 5.35 32.34
N ARG A 21 -17.68 4.24 33.02
CA ARG A 21 -17.55 2.89 32.44
C ARG A 21 -18.52 2.66 31.28
N SER A 22 -19.75 3.18 31.33
CA SER A 22 -20.68 3.09 30.19
C SER A 22 -20.23 3.95 29.00
N ALA A 23 -19.68 5.14 29.24
CA ALA A 23 -19.11 6.00 28.18
C ALA A 23 -17.81 5.42 27.58
N GLN A 24 -16.95 4.79 28.39
CA GLN A 24 -15.79 4.04 27.89
C GLN A 24 -16.18 2.77 27.14
N LYS A 25 -17.33 2.17 27.47
CA LYS A 25 -17.85 1.00 26.75
C LYS A 25 -18.43 1.39 25.39
N SER A 26 -19.11 2.54 25.24
CA SER A 26 -19.61 3.02 23.94
C SER A 26 -18.49 3.46 22.99
N LEU A 27 -17.45 4.12 23.49
CA LEU A 27 -16.25 4.52 22.71
C LEU A 27 -15.40 3.33 22.21
N ARG A 28 -15.61 2.13 22.75
CA ARG A 28 -14.88 0.91 22.35
C ARG A 28 -15.50 0.20 21.15
N TYR A 29 -16.77 0.44 20.86
CA TYR A 29 -17.50 -0.19 19.75
C TYR A 29 -17.35 0.57 18.43
N ASP A 30 -16.97 1.85 18.46
CA ASP A 30 -16.80 2.69 17.26
C ASP A 30 -15.48 2.42 16.50
N LYS A 31 -14.47 1.82 17.15
CA LYS A 31 -13.15 1.61 16.55
C LYS A 31 -13.09 0.57 15.43
N LYS A 32 -14.16 -0.22 15.22
CA LYS A 32 -14.14 -1.33 14.27
C LYS A 32 -14.47 -0.89 12.83
N TYR A 33 -15.19 0.22 12.64
CA TYR A 33 -15.66 0.67 11.31
C TYR A 33 -15.54 2.19 11.08
N ASP A 34 -14.66 2.89 11.81
CA ASP A 34 -14.45 4.32 11.62
C ASP A 34 -13.88 4.62 10.20
N THR A 35 -14.77 5.06 9.31
CA THR A 35 -14.53 5.27 7.88
C THR A 35 -13.48 6.35 7.61
N TRP A 36 -13.25 7.28 8.53
CA TRP A 36 -12.22 8.31 8.40
C TRP A 36 -10.82 7.76 8.64
N THR A 37 -10.66 6.84 9.60
CA THR A 37 -9.35 6.23 9.90
C THR A 37 -8.87 5.28 8.80
N LEU A 38 -9.78 4.58 8.11
CA LEU A 38 -9.45 3.75 6.94
C LEU A 38 -8.96 4.57 5.76
N ARG A 39 -9.62 5.71 5.46
CA ARG A 39 -9.23 6.62 4.38
C ARG A 39 -7.83 7.20 4.59
N CYS A 40 -7.50 7.59 5.81
CA CYS A 40 -6.16 8.06 6.16
C CYS A 40 -5.10 6.96 6.05
N LYS A 41 -5.40 5.71 6.44
CA LYS A 41 -4.48 4.57 6.28
C LYS A 41 -4.19 4.24 4.82
N CYS A 42 -5.20 4.21 3.95
CA CYS A 42 -5.01 3.99 2.52
C CYS A 42 -4.09 5.04 1.89
N ALA A 43 -4.27 6.32 2.24
CA ALA A 43 -3.41 7.40 1.77
C ALA A 43 -1.96 7.25 2.25
N THR A 44 -1.75 6.90 3.52
CA THR A 44 -0.40 6.67 4.07
C THR A 44 0.29 5.45 3.43
N ILE A 45 -0.47 4.39 3.12
CA ILE A 45 0.04 3.20 2.42
C ILE A 45 0.40 3.54 0.98
N ALA A 46 -0.43 4.30 0.28
CA ALA A 46 -0.16 4.74 -1.10
C ALA A 46 1.14 5.57 -1.20
N LEU A 47 1.42 6.40 -0.19
CA LEU A 47 2.64 7.20 -0.12
C LEU A 47 3.89 6.38 0.25
N ASN A 48 3.73 5.24 0.92
CA ASN A 48 4.82 4.39 1.40
C ASN A 48 4.74 2.97 0.82
N LEU A 49 4.34 2.86 -0.45
CA LEU A 49 4.30 1.55 -1.11
C LEU A 49 5.72 0.97 -1.17
N PRO A 50 5.93 -0.28 -0.73
CA PRO A 50 7.20 -0.93 -0.95
C PRO A 50 7.47 -0.97 -2.46
N ALA A 51 8.71 -0.67 -2.85
CA ALA A 51 9.17 -0.72 -4.24
C ALA A 51 9.26 -2.18 -4.71
N THR A 52 8.09 -2.78 -4.93
CA THR A 52 7.93 -4.10 -5.52
C THR A 52 7.94 -3.98 -7.03
N ARG A 53 8.21 -5.11 -7.71
CA ARG A 53 8.22 -5.19 -9.17
C ARG A 53 6.90 -4.71 -9.79
N PHE A 54 5.78 -4.99 -9.13
CA PHE A 54 4.46 -4.61 -9.61
C PHE A 54 4.18 -3.10 -9.44
N THR A 55 4.53 -2.50 -8.29
CA THR A 55 4.39 -1.05 -8.11
C THR A 55 5.27 -0.28 -9.11
N ALA A 56 6.50 -0.78 -9.33
CA ALA A 56 7.42 -0.21 -10.30
C ALA A 56 6.90 -0.28 -11.75
N PHE A 57 6.07 -1.28 -12.08
CA PHE A 57 5.42 -1.38 -13.39
C PHE A 57 4.45 -0.22 -13.63
N PHE A 58 3.62 0.14 -12.64
CA PHE A 58 2.70 1.28 -12.81
C PHE A 58 3.43 2.62 -12.92
N ILE A 59 4.53 2.78 -12.17
CA ILE A 59 5.38 3.97 -12.29
C ILE A 59 6.00 4.04 -13.69
N LEU A 60 6.50 2.92 -14.23
CA LEU A 60 6.98 2.83 -15.61
C LEU A 60 5.88 3.22 -16.61
N TYR A 61 4.67 2.67 -16.44
CA TYR A 61 3.53 2.91 -17.32
C TYR A 61 3.09 4.38 -17.32
N GLN A 62 3.24 5.11 -16.22
CA GLN A 62 2.94 6.54 -16.17
C GLN A 62 3.97 7.38 -16.94
N ASN A 63 5.25 7.02 -16.82
CA ASN A 63 6.37 7.81 -17.32
C ASN A 63 6.76 7.52 -18.77
N ASP A 64 6.55 6.30 -19.27
CA ASP A 64 6.98 5.87 -20.60
C ASP A 64 5.76 5.59 -21.50
N THR A 65 5.65 6.30 -22.62
CA THR A 65 4.55 6.11 -23.60
C THR A 65 4.63 4.76 -24.30
N PHE A 66 5.82 4.20 -24.48
CA PHE A 66 5.98 2.86 -25.06
C PHE A 66 5.52 1.77 -24.11
N ALA A 67 5.81 1.91 -22.81
CA ALA A 67 5.31 0.97 -21.81
C ALA A 67 3.77 0.91 -21.78
N LYS A 68 3.09 2.00 -22.18
CA LYS A 68 1.63 2.04 -22.27
C LYS A 68 1.05 1.09 -23.31
N THR A 69 1.80 0.78 -24.36
CA THR A 69 1.32 -0.12 -25.43
C THR A 69 1.53 -1.59 -25.10
N LEU A 70 2.21 -1.92 -24.01
CA LEU A 70 2.59 -3.28 -23.64
C LEU A 70 1.68 -3.86 -22.57
N LEU A 71 1.44 -5.17 -22.67
CA LEU A 71 0.88 -5.97 -21.59
C LEU A 71 1.94 -6.29 -20.54
N TYR A 72 1.52 -6.54 -19.29
CA TYR A 72 2.45 -6.89 -18.22
C TYR A 72 3.36 -8.09 -18.55
N LEU A 73 2.82 -9.09 -19.27
CA LEU A 73 3.57 -10.27 -19.71
C LEU A 73 4.66 -9.94 -20.74
N GLU A 74 4.52 -8.84 -21.47
CA GLU A 74 5.44 -8.42 -22.52
C GLU A 74 6.54 -7.50 -21.98
N VAL A 75 6.29 -6.81 -20.86
CA VAL A 75 7.26 -5.90 -20.22
C VAL A 75 8.64 -6.54 -20.01
N PRO A 76 8.78 -7.80 -19.54
CA PRO A 76 10.09 -8.44 -19.38
C PRO A 76 10.88 -8.64 -20.68
N ALA A 77 10.21 -8.63 -21.84
CA ALA A 77 10.86 -8.73 -23.14
C ALA A 77 11.55 -7.40 -23.53
N TYR A 78 11.02 -6.27 -23.10
CA TYR A 78 11.52 -4.93 -23.48
C TYR A 78 12.28 -4.24 -22.34
N TYR A 79 11.95 -4.55 -21.09
CA TYR A 79 12.51 -3.94 -19.91
C TYR A 79 13.21 -4.97 -19.04
N THR A 80 14.29 -4.54 -18.39
CA THR A 80 15.04 -5.34 -17.43
C THR A 80 14.83 -4.77 -16.04
N TRP A 81 14.66 -5.67 -15.06
CA TRP A 81 14.55 -5.28 -13.66
C TRP A 81 15.92 -4.92 -13.10
N ASN A 82 16.05 -3.71 -12.58
CA ASN A 82 17.21 -3.29 -11.80
C ASN A 82 16.91 -3.51 -10.32
N GLU A 83 17.51 -4.56 -9.73
CA GLU A 83 17.32 -4.95 -8.33
C GLU A 83 17.76 -3.82 -7.36
N SER A 84 18.85 -3.11 -7.68
CA SER A 84 19.42 -2.06 -6.83
C SER A 84 18.54 -0.81 -6.80
N LYS A 85 18.04 -0.39 -7.97
CA LYS A 85 17.17 0.80 -8.09
C LYS A 85 15.68 0.47 -7.91
N LYS A 86 15.33 -0.82 -7.82
CA LYS A 86 13.95 -1.31 -7.79
C LYS A 86 13.08 -0.69 -8.88
N SER A 87 13.61 -0.59 -10.09
CA SER A 87 12.96 0.02 -11.25
C SER A 87 13.18 -0.76 -12.52
N PHE A 88 12.33 -0.51 -13.52
CA PHE A 88 12.49 -1.05 -14.86
C PHE A 88 13.34 -0.13 -15.71
N GLU A 89 14.36 -0.69 -16.35
CA GLU A 89 15.21 0.01 -17.31
C GLU A 89 15.03 -0.61 -18.70
N ARG A 90 15.06 0.21 -19.77
CA ARG A 90 14.96 -0.28 -21.15
C ARG A 90 16.11 -1.25 -21.45
N SER A 91 15.80 -2.34 -22.16
CA SER A 91 16.84 -3.27 -22.56
C SER A 91 17.78 -2.64 -23.58
N LYS A 92 19.07 -2.89 -23.43
CA LYS A 92 20.13 -2.44 -24.36
C LYS A 92 20.54 -3.51 -25.37
N LYS A 93 19.93 -4.70 -25.29
CA LYS A 93 20.29 -5.89 -26.06
C LYS A 93 19.02 -6.53 -26.61
N GLY A 94 19.09 -7.02 -27.84
CA GLY A 94 17.98 -7.66 -28.53
C GLY A 94 17.79 -7.08 -29.92
N GLU A 95 16.62 -7.33 -30.49
CA GLU A 95 16.22 -6.79 -31.78
C GLU A 95 15.67 -5.37 -31.61
N PRO A 96 16.08 -4.41 -32.46
CA PRO A 96 15.52 -3.07 -32.42
C PRO A 96 14.02 -3.12 -32.71
N VAL A 97 13.25 -2.32 -31.96
CA VAL A 97 11.80 -2.21 -32.18
C VAL A 97 11.53 -1.10 -33.18
N ASP A 98 10.81 -1.43 -34.25
CA ASP A 98 10.45 -0.46 -35.27
C ASP A 98 9.67 0.74 -34.68
N GLY A 99 10.07 1.94 -35.08
CA GLY A 99 9.43 3.19 -34.64
C GLY A 99 9.76 3.65 -33.22
N GLN A 100 10.62 2.93 -32.47
CA GLN A 100 11.03 3.31 -31.11
C GLN A 100 12.56 3.28 -30.93
N PRO A 101 13.26 4.41 -31.19
CA PRO A 101 14.72 4.46 -31.09
C PRO A 101 15.18 4.14 -29.65
N GLY A 102 16.21 3.29 -29.54
CA GLY A 102 16.79 2.89 -28.26
C GLY A 102 15.96 1.87 -27.46
N THR A 103 14.94 1.26 -28.07
CA THR A 103 14.19 0.15 -27.47
C THR A 103 14.57 -1.14 -28.17
N PHE A 104 14.91 -2.16 -27.37
CA PHE A 104 15.26 -3.48 -27.87
C PHE A 104 14.34 -4.54 -27.26
N LYS A 105 13.90 -5.48 -28.09
CA LYS A 105 13.12 -6.65 -27.68
C LYS A 105 14.04 -7.84 -27.53
N LYS A 106 13.99 -8.52 -26.38
CA LYS A 106 14.64 -9.81 -26.20
C LYS A 106 13.85 -10.90 -26.91
N THR A 107 14.51 -11.60 -27.83
CA THR A 107 13.96 -12.76 -28.55
C THR A 107 13.99 -14.03 -27.69
N THR A 108 14.78 -14.06 -26.61
CA THR A 108 14.91 -15.23 -25.73
C THR A 108 13.90 -15.20 -24.59
N ILE A 109 12.97 -16.14 -24.58
CA ILE A 109 12.20 -16.50 -23.38
C ILE A 109 13.23 -16.97 -22.35
N GLY A 110 13.27 -16.35 -21.17
CA GLY A 110 14.24 -16.69 -20.12
C GLY A 110 14.21 -18.18 -19.75
N ARG A 111 15.23 -18.65 -19.01
CA ARG A 111 15.43 -20.06 -18.59
C ARG A 111 14.13 -20.84 -18.44
N LEU A 112 13.83 -21.69 -19.43
CA LEU A 112 12.75 -22.68 -19.36
C LEU A 112 13.27 -23.86 -18.55
N TYR A 113 12.76 -24.02 -17.33
CA TYR A 113 13.04 -25.20 -16.52
C TYR A 113 12.12 -26.31 -17.00
N ALA A 114 12.68 -27.27 -17.76
CA ALA A 114 12.01 -28.54 -18.01
C ALA A 114 12.16 -29.42 -16.78
N VAL A 115 11.07 -30.07 -16.35
CA VAL A 115 11.11 -31.14 -15.35
C VAL A 115 11.40 -32.42 -16.11
N SER A 116 12.56 -33.03 -15.84
CA SER A 116 12.94 -34.37 -16.31
C SER A 116 12.24 -35.46 -15.49
#